data_AF-A0A8H6SYX2-F1
#
_entry.id   AF-A0A8H6SYX2-F1
#
_cell.length_a   1.000
_cell.length_b   1.000
_cell.length_c   1.000
_cell.angle_alpha   90.00
_cell.angle_beta   90.00
_cell.angle_gamma   90.00
#
_symmetry.space_group_name_H-M   'P 1'
#
loop_
_entity.id
_entity.type
_entity.pdbx_description
1 polymer ?
#
loop_
_entity_poly.entity_id
_entity_poly.type
_entity_poly.pdbx_seq_one_letter_code
_entity_poly.pdbx_strand_id
1 'polypeptide(L)'
;MCQSSRHRLRTLHDGILVGIETAHNDDPQLNTRHLPPSQEEPHHSPRPIILDGRLRLPTTCKLLKNHAAGTGRRPWIIAIEPPEDDASWQARFDALTLAGAKILFINRGSDRTDAALSVLHSQGIQSLMVEGGARVIESFLASHCVDTLLITTAPVLVGEGGIGYSVPRGNNGFKQNRRNAIAQTPPVQEPELDVVDNDDGEIEDEAPGVEGTEAAKKKKKKKKPKKKSAKPVQSDPPRIGLSQFFPDGIYPEGEIQHYKDDNLWRETSEEKRYLDKMTHEDPETTYQNIRKGAEVHRLVRQHARKNIRPGMSLTEIAENIEAGTRALVEGDGLEAGVGFPTGLNLNNCAAHFTPNAGDTTILQMGDILKVDIGVHSKGFILDSAFTMSWAPEYDQLIEAVKAATNTGIREAGIDVRLGELGGLIQETMESYEVEIGGKVYPVKSIENLSGHTIKPYQIHGGSNGKSVPLVKTNDQTKMEEGDYFAIETFGSTGRGKIVESGDCSHYAKIYDAPNVPLRLTSAKSLLKTINKNFGTLPFCRRYLDRLGESKYLLALNHLVAQGIVSDYPPLFDQIGSKTAQFEHTIILRPTCKEVVSRGDDY
;
A
#
# COMPACT_ATOMS: atom_id res chain seq x y z
N MET A 1 -11.94 4.45 -5.07
CA MET A 1 -11.56 5.87 -4.99
C MET A 1 -11.20 6.19 -3.56
N CYS A 2 -9.94 6.59 -3.30
CA CYS A 2 -9.50 7.03 -1.98
C CYS A 2 -10.34 8.23 -1.50
N GLN A 3 -10.57 8.36 -0.18
CA GLN A 3 -11.35 9.45 0.39
C GLN A 3 -10.75 10.83 0.03
N SER A 4 -9.42 10.95 -0.08
CA SER A 4 -8.76 12.19 -0.50
C SER A 4 -9.11 12.61 -1.93
N SER A 5 -9.07 11.67 -2.89
CA SER A 5 -9.37 11.93 -4.31
C SER A 5 -10.82 12.40 -4.50
N ARG A 6 -11.76 11.83 -3.74
CA ARG A 6 -13.18 12.22 -3.76
C ARG A 6 -13.40 13.64 -3.22
N HIS A 7 -12.70 14.00 -2.14
CA HIS A 7 -12.77 15.34 -1.57
C HIS A 7 -12.16 16.40 -2.48
N ARG A 8 -11.19 16.04 -3.33
CA ARG A 8 -10.63 16.94 -4.35
C ARG A 8 -11.56 17.12 -5.56
N LEU A 9 -12.27 16.09 -6.01
CA LEU A 9 -13.29 16.27 -7.06
C LEU A 9 -14.39 17.24 -6.64
N ARG A 10 -14.77 17.20 -5.36
CA ARG A 10 -15.76 18.12 -4.79
C ARG A 10 -15.33 19.58 -4.88
N THR A 11 -14.03 19.90 -4.87
CA THR A 11 -13.59 21.31 -4.98
C THR A 11 -13.77 21.88 -6.38
N LEU A 12 -13.85 21.03 -7.40
CA LEU A 12 -13.97 21.42 -8.81
C LEU A 12 -15.39 21.82 -9.21
N HIS A 13 -16.37 21.64 -8.32
CA HIS A 13 -17.79 21.84 -8.63
C HIS A 13 -18.43 22.88 -7.70
N ASP A 14 -19.39 23.63 -8.20
CA ASP A 14 -20.16 24.63 -7.44
C ASP A 14 -21.14 23.97 -6.47
N GLY A 15 -21.69 22.82 -6.87
CA GLY A 15 -22.65 22.04 -6.11
C GLY A 15 -22.31 20.56 -6.06
N ILE A 16 -22.71 19.92 -4.96
CA ILE A 16 -22.72 18.46 -4.83
C ILE A 16 -24.13 17.99 -4.47
N LEU A 17 -24.64 17.03 -5.23
CA LEU A 17 -26.01 16.57 -5.13
C LEU A 17 -26.10 15.09 -4.71
N VAL A 18 -27.01 14.83 -3.77
CA VAL A 18 -27.42 13.48 -3.37
C VAL A 18 -28.94 13.37 -3.25
N GLY A 19 -29.45 12.15 -3.35
CA GLY A 19 -30.85 11.86 -3.00
C GLY A 19 -31.10 11.87 -1.49
N ILE A 20 -32.33 12.18 -1.10
CA ILE A 20 -32.76 12.14 0.31
C ILE A 20 -32.54 10.79 1.00
N GLU A 21 -32.71 9.65 0.33
CA GLU A 21 -32.45 8.35 0.97
C GLU A 21 -30.97 8.21 1.38
N THR A 22 -30.06 8.67 0.53
CA THR A 22 -28.61 8.71 0.83
C THR A 22 -28.33 9.69 1.96
N ALA A 23 -28.92 10.89 1.91
CA ALA A 23 -28.75 11.88 2.97
C ALA A 23 -29.26 11.38 4.33
N HIS A 24 -30.35 10.60 4.33
CA HIS A 24 -30.95 10.04 5.53
C HIS A 24 -30.14 8.86 6.10
N ASN A 25 -29.69 7.94 5.25
CA ASN A 25 -29.00 6.72 5.69
C ASN A 25 -27.53 6.98 6.07
N ASP A 26 -26.84 7.80 5.30
CA ASP A 26 -25.38 7.98 5.46
C ASP A 26 -25.02 9.23 6.27
N ASP A 27 -25.98 10.14 6.47
CA ASP A 27 -25.80 11.46 7.11
C ASP A 27 -24.47 12.13 6.70
N PRO A 28 -24.28 12.41 5.39
CA PRO A 28 -23.00 12.83 4.84
C PRO A 28 -22.72 14.31 5.15
N GLN A 29 -21.44 14.69 5.10
CA GLN A 29 -21.03 16.10 5.31
C GLN A 29 -20.93 16.91 4.03
N LEU A 30 -20.76 16.24 2.88
CA LEU A 30 -20.71 16.84 1.54
C LEU A 30 -19.76 18.06 1.43
N ASN A 31 -18.65 18.04 2.17
CA ASN A 31 -17.63 19.08 2.21
C ASN A 31 -16.24 18.51 1.81
N THR A 32 -15.22 19.36 1.85
CA THR A 32 -13.85 19.09 1.36
C THR A 32 -12.82 18.89 2.49
N ARG A 33 -13.28 18.50 3.70
CA ARG A 33 -12.50 18.47 4.97
C ARG A 33 -11.23 17.59 5.05
N HIS A 34 -11.02 16.69 4.09
CA HIS A 34 -9.83 15.81 4.07
C HIS A 34 -8.70 16.38 3.19
N LEU A 35 -8.81 17.66 2.80
CA LEU A 35 -7.74 18.40 2.14
C LEU A 35 -6.90 19.14 3.20
N PRO A 36 -5.56 19.14 3.08
CA PRO A 36 -4.67 19.81 4.03
C PRO A 36 -4.98 21.31 4.08
N PRO A 37 -4.98 21.98 5.24
CA PRO A 37 -5.29 23.40 5.34
C PRO A 37 -4.31 24.22 4.48
N SER A 38 -4.85 24.94 3.49
CA SER A 38 -4.11 25.90 2.66
C SER A 38 -4.09 27.25 3.38
N GLN A 39 -2.90 27.82 3.60
CA GLN A 39 -2.77 29.16 4.20
C GLN A 39 -3.03 30.30 3.20
N GLU A 40 -3.04 29.99 1.90
CA GLU A 40 -3.10 31.01 0.85
C GLU A 40 -4.49 31.09 0.18
N GLU A 41 -5.28 30.00 0.21
CA GLU A 41 -6.67 30.00 -0.28
C GLU A 41 -7.56 29.02 0.52
N PRO A 42 -8.69 29.44 1.12
CA PRO A 42 -9.63 28.53 1.73
C PRO A 42 -10.27 27.63 0.66
N HIS A 43 -10.19 26.31 0.84
CA HIS A 43 -10.69 25.32 -0.11
C HIS A 43 -12.13 25.62 -0.54
N HIS A 44 -12.36 25.63 -1.85
CA HIS A 44 -13.70 25.77 -2.42
C HIS A 44 -14.56 24.56 -2.00
N SER A 45 -15.43 24.76 -1.01
CA SER A 45 -16.39 23.74 -0.57
C SER A 45 -17.65 23.85 -1.43
N PRO A 46 -18.13 22.77 -2.07
CA PRO A 46 -19.32 22.83 -2.91
C PRO A 46 -20.57 23.11 -2.08
N ARG A 47 -21.63 23.60 -2.72
CA ARG A 47 -22.95 23.73 -2.11
C ARG A 47 -23.58 22.34 -1.93
N PRO A 48 -23.91 21.89 -0.71
CA PRO A 48 -24.64 20.64 -0.54
C PRO A 48 -26.08 20.80 -1.01
N ILE A 49 -26.52 19.91 -1.91
CA ILE A 49 -27.85 19.90 -2.53
C ILE A 49 -28.50 18.54 -2.28
N ILE A 50 -29.72 18.54 -1.76
CA ILE A 50 -30.49 17.34 -1.46
C ILE A 50 -31.76 17.35 -2.30
N LEU A 51 -31.97 16.30 -3.09
CA LEU A 51 -33.26 16.04 -3.74
C LEU A 51 -34.21 15.41 -2.72
N ASP A 52 -35.13 16.22 -2.19
CA ASP A 52 -36.09 15.81 -1.17
C ASP A 52 -37.47 16.43 -1.43
N GLY A 53 -38.24 15.77 -2.28
CA GLY A 53 -39.57 16.24 -2.67
C GLY A 53 -40.57 16.37 -1.52
N ARG A 54 -40.28 15.84 -0.31
CA ARG A 54 -41.20 15.80 0.84
C ARG A 54 -40.62 16.38 2.12
N LEU A 55 -39.48 17.09 2.06
CA LEU A 55 -38.86 17.73 3.24
C LEU A 55 -38.61 16.78 4.42
N ARG A 56 -38.18 15.55 4.13
CA ARG A 56 -37.85 14.47 5.07
C ARG A 56 -36.47 14.63 5.74
N LEU A 57 -35.60 15.49 5.23
CA LEU A 57 -34.25 15.66 5.79
C LEU A 57 -34.30 15.97 7.31
N PRO A 58 -33.60 15.21 8.17
CA PRO A 58 -33.60 15.51 9.61
C PRO A 58 -32.99 16.87 9.92
N THR A 59 -33.61 17.65 10.81
CA THR A 59 -33.06 18.95 11.28
C THR A 59 -31.76 18.79 12.07
N THR A 60 -31.47 17.56 12.52
CA THR A 60 -30.27 17.19 13.29
C THR A 60 -29.11 16.66 12.43
N CYS A 61 -29.25 16.65 11.09
CA CYS A 61 -28.21 16.12 10.19
C CYS A 61 -26.92 16.96 10.22
N LYS A 62 -25.79 16.34 9.84
CA LYS A 62 -24.48 16.98 9.82
C LYS A 62 -24.43 18.20 8.91
N LEU A 63 -25.17 18.22 7.80
CA LEU A 63 -25.19 19.34 6.86
C LEU A 63 -25.64 20.65 7.51
N LEU A 64 -26.72 20.59 8.31
CA LEU A 64 -27.27 21.76 9.01
C LEU A 64 -26.39 22.15 10.20
N LYS A 65 -25.90 21.16 10.96
CA LYS A 65 -24.93 21.39 12.05
C LYS A 65 -23.65 22.07 11.57
N ASN A 66 -23.08 21.61 10.46
CA ASN A 66 -21.87 22.19 9.87
C ASN A 66 -22.10 23.61 9.38
N HIS A 67 -23.27 23.89 8.79
CA HIS A 67 -23.62 25.24 8.39
C HIS A 67 -23.75 26.18 9.61
N ALA A 68 -24.46 25.75 10.66
CA ALA A 68 -24.61 26.51 11.89
C ALA A 68 -23.25 26.78 12.58
N ALA A 69 -22.31 25.82 12.49
CA ALA A 69 -20.96 25.95 13.02
C ALA A 69 -19.99 26.73 12.10
N GLY A 70 -20.43 27.21 10.93
CA GLY A 70 -19.59 27.92 9.97
C GLY A 70 -18.56 27.05 9.24
N THR A 71 -18.60 25.72 9.42
CA THR A 71 -17.66 24.74 8.82
C THR A 71 -18.19 24.12 7.53
N GLY A 72 -19.39 24.51 7.08
CA GLY A 72 -20.03 24.06 5.85
C GLY A 72 -20.87 25.14 5.17
N ARG A 73 -21.05 25.01 3.85
CA ARG A 73 -21.96 25.89 3.11
C ARG A 73 -23.42 25.54 3.43
N ARG A 74 -24.29 26.55 3.43
CA ARG A 74 -25.75 26.41 3.63
C ARG A 74 -26.33 25.33 2.71
N PRO A 75 -26.96 24.25 3.21
CA PRO A 75 -27.53 23.20 2.39
C PRO A 75 -28.79 23.67 1.67
N TRP A 76 -28.95 23.21 0.42
CA TRP A 76 -30.12 23.49 -0.41
C TRP A 76 -30.95 22.22 -0.56
N ILE A 77 -32.26 22.35 -0.42
CA ILE A 77 -33.21 21.25 -0.57
C ILE A 77 -34.09 21.56 -1.78
N ILE A 78 -34.09 20.66 -2.76
CA ILE A 78 -35.00 20.73 -3.90
C ILE A 78 -36.25 19.94 -3.54
N ALA A 79 -37.35 20.66 -3.31
CA ALA A 79 -38.63 20.12 -2.92
C ALA A 79 -39.66 20.25 -4.06
N ILE A 80 -40.65 19.37 -4.06
CA ILE A 80 -41.81 19.50 -4.94
C ILE A 80 -42.79 20.42 -4.23
N GLU A 81 -43.39 21.34 -4.97
CA GLU A 81 -44.43 22.21 -4.44
C GLU A 81 -45.55 21.40 -3.73
N PRO A 82 -45.92 21.76 -2.49
CA PRO A 82 -46.92 21.01 -1.72
C PRO A 82 -48.31 21.10 -2.38
N PRO A 83 -49.24 20.18 -2.06
CA PRO A 83 -50.64 20.40 -2.38
C PRO A 83 -51.17 21.53 -1.49
N GLU A 84 -52.21 22.24 -1.90
CA GLU A 84 -52.84 23.28 -1.07
C GLU A 84 -53.16 22.72 0.35
N ASP A 85 -52.83 23.51 1.37
CA ASP A 85 -53.14 23.31 2.80
C ASP A 85 -52.60 22.04 3.51
N ASP A 86 -51.36 21.62 3.25
CA ASP A 86 -50.68 20.58 4.06
C ASP A 86 -49.93 21.17 5.28
N ALA A 87 -50.61 21.21 6.43
CA ALA A 87 -50.05 21.71 7.69
C ALA A 87 -48.79 20.94 8.16
N SER A 88 -48.70 19.64 7.87
CA SER A 88 -47.52 18.84 8.22
C SER A 88 -46.33 19.23 7.35
N TRP A 89 -46.57 19.47 6.06
CA TRP A 89 -45.55 19.95 5.15
C TRP A 89 -45.06 21.34 5.55
N GLN A 90 -45.98 22.26 5.89
CA GLN A 90 -45.64 23.62 6.32
C GLN A 90 -44.78 23.61 7.59
N ALA A 91 -45.13 22.78 8.59
CA ALA A 91 -44.33 22.62 9.80
C ALA A 91 -42.90 22.12 9.49
N ARG A 92 -42.75 21.22 8.51
CA ARG A 92 -41.44 20.73 8.06
C ARG A 92 -40.64 21.80 7.32
N PHE A 93 -41.30 22.60 6.48
CA PHE A 93 -40.69 23.74 5.80
C PHE A 93 -40.14 24.75 6.79
N ASP A 94 -40.94 25.13 7.79
CA ASP A 94 -40.53 26.09 8.82
C ASP A 94 -39.37 25.54 9.65
N ALA A 95 -39.45 24.28 10.07
CA ALA A 95 -38.41 23.63 10.86
C ALA A 95 -37.06 23.55 10.11
N LEU A 96 -37.06 23.19 8.83
CA LEU A 96 -35.84 23.09 8.03
C LEU A 96 -35.26 24.46 7.68
N THR A 97 -36.12 25.44 7.40
CA THR A 97 -35.70 26.82 7.15
C THR A 97 -35.09 27.44 8.40
N LEU A 98 -35.70 27.22 9.56
CA LEU A 98 -35.19 27.65 10.87
C LEU A 98 -33.85 26.97 11.20
N ALA A 99 -33.70 25.69 10.87
CA ALA A 99 -32.45 24.95 11.04
C ALA A 99 -31.34 25.36 10.04
N GLY A 100 -31.64 26.24 9.08
CA GLY A 100 -30.66 26.83 8.18
C GLY A 100 -30.69 26.30 6.74
N ALA A 101 -31.61 25.41 6.35
CA ALA A 101 -31.74 24.98 4.96
C ALA A 101 -32.26 26.13 4.07
N LYS A 102 -31.88 26.13 2.78
CA LYS A 102 -32.59 26.90 1.74
C LYS A 102 -33.44 25.93 0.92
N ILE A 103 -34.74 26.17 0.84
CA ILE A 103 -35.65 25.32 0.08
C ILE A 103 -35.90 25.96 -1.29
N LEU A 104 -35.77 25.16 -2.34
CA LEU A 104 -35.99 25.53 -3.73
C LEU A 104 -37.10 24.62 -4.29
N PHE A 105 -38.00 25.19 -5.09
CA PHE A 105 -39.19 24.49 -5.57
C PHE A 105 -39.06 24.09 -7.03
N ILE A 106 -39.57 22.89 -7.33
CA ILE A 106 -39.86 22.44 -8.70
C ILE A 106 -41.35 22.12 -8.84
N ASN A 107 -41.90 22.43 -10.02
CA ASN A 107 -43.31 22.23 -10.32
C ASN A 107 -43.69 20.74 -10.33
N ARG A 108 -44.94 20.44 -10.00
CA ARG A 108 -45.48 19.09 -10.14
C ARG A 108 -45.56 18.67 -11.60
N GLY A 109 -45.14 17.43 -11.89
CA GLY A 109 -45.27 16.83 -13.22
C GLY A 109 -44.17 17.22 -14.22
N SER A 110 -43.23 18.11 -13.86
CA SER A 110 -42.02 18.34 -14.65
C SER A 110 -41.09 17.12 -14.58
N ASP A 111 -40.22 16.97 -15.59
CA ASP A 111 -39.04 16.12 -15.42
C ASP A 111 -38.25 16.64 -14.21
N ARG A 112 -38.05 15.77 -13.22
CA ARG A 112 -37.46 16.16 -11.94
C ARG A 112 -35.98 16.51 -12.07
N THR A 113 -35.27 15.89 -13.01
CA THR A 113 -33.85 16.15 -13.23
C THR A 113 -33.67 17.50 -13.92
N ASP A 114 -34.39 17.74 -15.02
CA ASP A 114 -34.27 18.99 -15.79
C ASP A 114 -34.75 20.21 -15.00
N ALA A 115 -35.85 20.06 -14.26
CA ALA A 115 -36.35 21.14 -13.41
C ALA A 115 -35.37 21.45 -12.26
N ALA A 116 -34.76 20.42 -11.65
CA ALA A 116 -33.74 20.62 -10.64
C ALA A 116 -32.51 21.35 -11.21
N LEU A 117 -32.01 20.94 -12.38
CA LEU A 117 -30.89 21.60 -13.06
C LEU A 117 -31.21 23.06 -13.41
N SER A 118 -32.41 23.33 -13.95
CA SER A 118 -32.85 24.68 -14.31
C SER A 118 -32.89 25.60 -13.09
N VAL A 119 -33.44 25.11 -11.98
CA VAL A 119 -33.49 25.86 -10.72
C VAL A 119 -32.09 26.08 -10.16
N LEU A 120 -31.21 25.07 -10.15
CA LEU A 120 -29.83 25.23 -9.69
C LEU A 120 -29.03 26.23 -10.53
N HIS A 121 -29.18 26.19 -11.86
CA HIS A 121 -28.55 27.12 -12.78
C HIS A 121 -29.03 28.57 -12.53
N SER A 122 -30.33 28.77 -12.29
CA SER A 122 -30.88 30.09 -11.92
C SER A 122 -30.30 30.65 -10.62
N GLN A 123 -29.77 29.79 -9.75
CA GLN A 123 -29.13 30.14 -8.49
C GLN A 123 -27.60 30.26 -8.59
N GLY A 124 -27.04 30.16 -9.80
CA GLY A 124 -25.61 30.35 -10.08
C GLY A 124 -24.75 29.09 -9.97
N ILE A 125 -25.34 27.90 -9.90
CA ILE A 125 -24.58 26.63 -9.98
C ILE A 125 -24.28 26.36 -11.46
N GLN A 126 -23.01 26.43 -11.85
CA GLN A 126 -22.57 26.16 -13.22
C GLN A 126 -22.01 24.74 -13.40
N SER A 127 -21.54 24.15 -12.30
CA SER A 127 -20.98 22.80 -12.26
C SER A 127 -21.57 21.99 -11.09
N LEU A 128 -22.00 20.76 -11.37
CA LEU A 128 -22.69 19.90 -10.41
C LEU A 128 -22.08 18.50 -10.37
N MET A 129 -21.64 18.06 -9.19
CA MET A 129 -21.24 16.68 -8.96
C MET A 129 -22.41 15.89 -8.37
N VAL A 130 -22.78 14.76 -8.98
CA VAL A 130 -23.81 13.84 -8.46
C VAL A 130 -23.12 12.60 -7.89
N GLU A 131 -23.15 12.41 -6.57
CA GLU A 131 -22.36 11.36 -5.89
C GLU A 131 -23.21 10.20 -5.33
N GLY A 132 -24.47 10.46 -4.97
CA GLY A 132 -25.21 9.56 -4.08
C GLY A 132 -26.67 9.33 -4.44
N GLY A 133 -27.08 8.06 -4.42
CA GLY A 133 -28.45 7.59 -4.59
C GLY A 133 -28.67 6.92 -5.94
N ALA A 134 -28.85 5.59 -5.96
CA ALA A 134 -29.00 4.82 -7.20
C ALA A 134 -30.08 5.38 -8.13
N ARG A 135 -31.25 5.73 -7.58
CA ARG A 135 -32.37 6.34 -8.33
C ARG A 135 -32.05 7.74 -8.89
N VAL A 136 -31.22 8.51 -8.21
CA VAL A 136 -30.82 9.86 -8.65
C VAL A 136 -29.81 9.72 -9.79
N ILE A 137 -28.80 8.89 -9.61
CA ILE A 137 -27.80 8.69 -10.66
C ILE A 137 -28.49 8.08 -11.91
N GLU A 138 -29.45 7.16 -11.74
CA GLU A 138 -30.24 6.60 -12.83
C GLU A 138 -31.06 7.68 -13.56
N SER A 139 -31.70 8.61 -12.82
CA SER A 139 -32.48 9.68 -13.44
C SER A 139 -31.62 10.66 -14.24
N PHE A 140 -30.40 10.95 -13.79
CA PHE A 140 -29.44 11.79 -14.51
C PHE A 140 -28.86 11.09 -15.75
N LEU A 141 -28.59 9.78 -15.67
CA LEU A 141 -28.16 9.01 -16.83
C LEU A 141 -29.26 8.88 -17.89
N ALA A 142 -30.52 8.73 -17.46
CA ALA A 142 -31.67 8.63 -18.36
C ALA A 142 -32.05 9.96 -19.03
N SER A 143 -31.77 11.11 -18.41
CA SER A 143 -32.06 12.44 -18.98
C SER A 143 -30.98 12.96 -19.94
N HIS A 144 -29.90 12.21 -20.16
CA HIS A 144 -28.78 12.59 -21.04
C HIS A 144 -28.11 13.94 -20.68
N CYS A 145 -28.23 14.38 -19.43
CA CYS A 145 -27.68 15.66 -18.95
C CYS A 145 -26.32 15.50 -18.24
N VAL A 146 -25.59 14.42 -18.53
CA VAL A 146 -24.30 14.09 -17.87
C VAL A 146 -23.17 14.32 -18.86
N ASP A 147 -22.31 15.30 -18.56
CA ASP A 147 -21.13 15.62 -19.39
C ASP A 147 -19.96 14.67 -19.13
N THR A 148 -19.82 14.15 -17.91
CA THR A 148 -18.70 13.30 -17.52
C THR A 148 -19.16 12.24 -16.53
N LEU A 149 -18.80 10.98 -16.81
CA LEU A 149 -19.08 9.84 -15.94
C LEU A 149 -17.78 9.30 -15.35
N LEU A 150 -17.61 9.47 -14.04
CA LEU A 150 -16.48 8.93 -13.29
C LEU A 150 -16.84 7.57 -12.71
N ILE A 151 -16.44 6.50 -13.39
CA ILE A 151 -16.66 5.13 -12.93
C ILE A 151 -15.49 4.74 -12.03
N THR A 152 -15.77 4.55 -10.75
CA THR A 152 -14.81 3.96 -9.82
C THR A 152 -15.08 2.46 -9.70
N THR A 153 -14.19 1.65 -10.26
CA THR A 153 -14.20 0.20 -10.03
C THR A 153 -13.36 -0.14 -8.81
N ALA A 154 -13.95 -0.82 -7.84
CA ALA A 154 -13.23 -1.45 -6.73
C ALA A 154 -13.46 -2.97 -6.82
N PRO A 155 -12.42 -3.81 -6.68
CA PRO A 155 -12.57 -5.26 -6.78
C PRO A 155 -13.15 -5.82 -5.47
N VAL A 156 -14.43 -5.51 -5.20
CA VAL A 156 -15.17 -6.07 -4.06
C VAL A 156 -16.36 -6.84 -4.63
N LEU A 157 -16.39 -8.14 -4.35
CA LEU A 157 -17.57 -8.99 -4.60
C LEU A 157 -18.64 -8.60 -3.59
N VAL A 158 -19.56 -7.74 -4.01
CA VAL A 158 -20.76 -7.47 -3.22
C VAL A 158 -21.67 -8.68 -3.40
N GLY A 159 -21.89 -9.47 -2.34
CA GLY A 159 -22.72 -10.67 -2.37
C GLY A 159 -24.17 -10.39 -2.81
N GLU A 160 -25.06 -11.38 -2.77
CA GLU A 160 -26.44 -11.28 -3.31
C GLU A 160 -27.31 -10.14 -2.74
N GLY A 161 -26.89 -9.46 -1.67
CA GLY A 161 -27.50 -8.23 -1.14
C GLY A 161 -26.99 -6.91 -1.74
N GLY A 162 -26.13 -6.95 -2.76
CA GLY A 162 -25.62 -5.75 -3.43
C GLY A 162 -26.69 -5.00 -4.19
N ILE A 163 -26.76 -3.68 -4.00
CA ILE A 163 -27.68 -2.80 -4.75
C ILE A 163 -27.15 -2.69 -6.18
N GLY A 164 -27.71 -3.47 -7.10
CA GLY A 164 -27.35 -3.44 -8.52
C GLY A 164 -27.95 -2.26 -9.28
N TYR A 165 -27.28 -1.85 -10.34
CA TYR A 165 -27.80 -0.92 -11.35
C TYR A 165 -28.63 -1.71 -12.38
N SER A 166 -29.94 -1.51 -12.43
CA SER A 166 -30.77 -2.10 -13.48
C SER A 166 -30.87 -1.16 -14.67
N VAL A 167 -30.24 -1.52 -15.79
CA VAL A 167 -30.52 -0.90 -17.09
C VAL A 167 -31.96 -1.27 -17.49
N PRO A 168 -32.81 -0.34 -17.96
CA PRO A 168 -34.13 -0.69 -18.48
C PRO A 168 -33.98 -1.71 -19.62
N ARG A 169 -34.52 -2.92 -19.41
CA ARG A 169 -34.59 -3.96 -20.45
C ARG A 169 -35.51 -3.50 -21.57
N GLY A 170 -34.93 -2.97 -22.65
CA GLY A 170 -35.55 -3.02 -23.96
C GLY A 170 -35.58 -4.48 -24.44
N ASN A 171 -36.75 -4.94 -24.88
CA ASN A 171 -37.01 -6.27 -25.41
C ASN A 171 -35.91 -6.77 -26.37
N ASN A 172 -35.24 -7.89 -26.04
CA ASN A 172 -35.27 -9.10 -26.86
C ASN A 172 -34.62 -10.28 -26.14
N GLY A 173 -35.26 -11.44 -26.28
CA GLY A 173 -35.25 -12.49 -25.28
C GLY A 173 -34.10 -13.49 -25.34
N PHE A 174 -33.86 -14.10 -24.17
CA PHE A 174 -33.62 -15.53 -24.04
C PHE A 174 -34.26 -16.00 -22.72
N LYS A 175 -35.13 -17.00 -22.82
CA LYS A 175 -35.82 -17.67 -21.70
C LYS A 175 -34.94 -18.78 -21.12
N GLN A 176 -34.90 -18.92 -19.80
CA GLN A 176 -35.03 -20.18 -19.04
C GLN A 176 -35.02 -19.83 -17.54
N ASN A 177 -36.17 -19.89 -16.84
CA ASN A 177 -36.79 -21.02 -16.14
C ASN A 177 -36.22 -21.29 -14.72
N ARG A 178 -37.02 -20.90 -13.71
CA ARG A 178 -37.51 -21.69 -12.53
C ARG A 178 -36.45 -22.46 -11.71
N ARG A 179 -36.38 -22.40 -10.36
CA ARG A 179 -37.45 -22.50 -9.34
C ARG A 179 -36.80 -22.52 -7.93
N ASN A 180 -37.56 -22.09 -6.91
CA ASN A 180 -37.56 -22.53 -5.50
C ASN A 180 -36.34 -22.18 -4.61
N ALA A 181 -36.46 -21.89 -3.31
CA ALA A 181 -37.57 -21.69 -2.40
C ALA A 181 -37.02 -20.99 -1.14
N ILE A 182 -37.85 -20.13 -0.55
CA ILE A 182 -37.59 -19.40 0.70
C ILE A 182 -37.88 -20.33 1.87
N ALA A 183 -36.99 -20.35 2.87
CA ALA A 183 -37.30 -20.77 4.24
C ALA A 183 -36.80 -19.69 5.21
N GLN A 184 -37.74 -19.10 5.93
CA GLN A 184 -37.54 -18.11 6.99
C GLN A 184 -37.35 -18.81 8.34
N THR A 185 -36.48 -18.27 9.20
CA THR A 185 -36.47 -18.48 10.67
C THR A 185 -35.80 -17.28 11.39
N PRO A 186 -36.11 -17.02 12.69
CA PRO A 186 -36.43 -15.69 13.24
C PRO A 186 -35.26 -14.97 13.99
N PRO A 187 -35.48 -13.76 14.56
CA PRO A 187 -34.42 -12.90 15.09
C PRO A 187 -33.93 -13.34 16.48
N VAL A 188 -32.64 -13.17 16.73
CA VAL A 188 -32.00 -13.36 18.03
C VAL A 188 -31.87 -12.02 18.74
N GLN A 189 -32.30 -11.99 20.00
CA GLN A 189 -32.26 -10.87 20.94
C GLN A 189 -30.82 -10.52 21.36
N GLU A 190 -30.54 -9.22 21.43
CA GLU A 190 -29.37 -8.66 22.10
C GLU A 190 -29.54 -8.72 23.64
N PRO A 191 -28.50 -9.02 24.42
CA PRO A 191 -28.51 -8.75 25.84
C PRO A 191 -27.85 -7.42 26.20
N GLU A 192 -28.40 -6.84 27.26
CA GLU A 192 -28.14 -5.55 27.90
C GLU A 192 -26.74 -5.43 28.50
N LEU A 193 -26.27 -4.18 28.55
CA LEU A 193 -25.06 -3.74 29.26
C LEU A 193 -25.42 -3.39 30.70
N ASP A 194 -24.89 -4.14 31.66
CA ASP A 194 -24.93 -3.78 33.08
C ASP A 194 -23.81 -2.77 33.40
N VAL A 195 -24.25 -1.63 33.96
CA VAL A 195 -23.45 -0.57 34.55
C VAL A 195 -23.16 -0.96 36.00
N VAL A 196 -21.90 -0.90 36.42
CA VAL A 196 -21.55 -0.90 37.85
C VAL A 196 -20.54 0.22 38.10
N ASP A 197 -21.01 1.24 38.81
CA ASP A 197 -20.21 2.24 39.51
C ASP A 197 -19.24 1.56 40.49
N ASN A 198 -18.05 2.14 40.66
CA ASN A 198 -17.51 2.42 41.97
C ASN A 198 -16.47 3.54 41.89
N ASP A 199 -16.70 4.49 42.78
CA ASP A 199 -16.04 5.76 43.03
C ASP A 199 -14.76 5.59 43.88
N ASP A 200 -14.09 6.73 44.06
CA ASP A 200 -13.24 7.15 45.17
C ASP A 200 -11.72 6.96 45.07
N GLY A 201 -11.04 8.12 45.05
CA GLY A 201 -9.61 8.24 45.34
C GLY A 201 -8.98 9.60 44.99
N GLU A 202 -9.49 10.69 45.57
CA GLU A 202 -8.86 12.01 45.61
C GLU A 202 -7.47 11.97 46.28
N ILE A 203 -6.50 12.77 45.79
CA ILE A 203 -5.52 13.49 46.62
C ILE A 203 -5.27 14.88 46.01
N GLU A 204 -5.37 15.87 46.89
CA GLU A 204 -5.38 17.32 46.71
C GLU A 204 -4.02 17.95 46.38
N ASP A 205 -4.06 19.04 45.62
CA ASP A 205 -2.99 20.03 45.44
C ASP A 205 -3.11 21.13 46.51
N GLU A 206 -2.02 21.42 47.23
CA GLU A 206 -1.84 22.67 47.98
C GLU A 206 -0.60 23.44 47.51
N ALA A 207 -0.81 24.74 47.26
CA ALA A 207 0.18 25.78 46.93
C ALA A 207 0.43 26.68 48.19
N PRO A 208 1.03 27.90 48.11
CA PRO A 208 2.35 28.35 47.63
C PRO A 208 3.13 29.23 48.66
N GLY A 209 4.34 29.69 48.29
CA GLY A 209 4.98 30.95 48.76
C GLY A 209 6.23 30.84 49.65
N VAL A 210 7.19 31.79 49.79
CA VAL A 210 7.47 33.13 49.24
C VAL A 210 8.97 33.48 49.48
N GLU A 211 9.58 34.23 48.53
CA GLU A 211 10.73 35.18 48.52
C GLU A 211 12.14 34.94 49.13
N GLY A 212 13.13 35.42 48.36
CA GLY A 212 14.47 35.84 48.80
C GLY A 212 15.33 36.39 47.65
N THR A 213 15.54 37.71 47.61
CA THR A 213 16.21 38.52 46.59
C THR A 213 17.74 38.37 46.52
N GLU A 214 18.35 38.47 45.33
CA GLU A 214 19.60 39.24 45.13
C GLU A 214 19.93 39.50 43.64
N ALA A 215 20.49 40.68 43.36
CA ALA A 215 20.73 41.23 42.02
C ALA A 215 22.18 41.04 41.53
N ALA A 216 22.38 40.62 40.27
CA ALA A 216 23.69 40.81 39.59
C ALA A 216 23.63 40.80 38.04
N LYS A 217 23.79 42.01 37.48
CA LYS A 217 24.52 42.41 36.24
C LYS A 217 24.50 41.49 34.99
N LYS A 218 23.78 41.96 33.96
CA LYS A 218 23.88 41.58 32.54
C LYS A 218 25.32 41.71 31.99
N LYS A 219 25.92 40.60 31.55
CA LYS A 219 27.04 40.57 30.58
C LYS A 219 26.55 40.04 29.23
N LYS A 220 26.61 40.88 28.19
CA LYS A 220 26.41 40.49 26.78
C LYS A 220 27.45 39.42 26.40
N LYS A 221 27.05 38.15 26.28
CA LYS A 221 27.87 37.10 25.64
C LYS A 221 27.89 37.37 24.12
N LYS A 222 29.08 37.69 23.58
CA LYS A 222 29.35 37.65 22.14
C LYS A 222 28.97 36.28 21.59
N LYS A 223 28.09 36.23 20.58
CA LYS A 223 27.81 35.02 19.80
C LYS A 223 29.14 34.54 19.19
N LYS A 224 29.61 33.36 19.62
CA LYS A 224 30.69 32.65 18.92
C LYS A 224 30.19 32.31 17.51
N PRO A 225 31.03 32.41 16.47
CA PRO A 225 30.64 32.01 15.12
C PRO A 225 30.23 30.54 15.16
N LYS A 226 29.07 30.19 14.58
CA LYS A 226 28.68 28.80 14.37
C LYS A 226 29.81 28.14 13.57
N LYS A 227 30.59 27.26 14.22
CA LYS A 227 31.41 26.28 13.48
C LYS A 227 30.45 25.59 12.52
N LYS A 228 30.76 25.60 11.21
CA LYS A 228 30.11 24.69 10.27
C LYS A 228 30.28 23.29 10.87
N SER A 229 29.19 22.65 11.27
CA SER A 229 29.21 21.26 11.71
C SER A 229 29.83 20.45 10.58
N ALA A 230 30.80 19.60 10.89
CA ALA A 230 31.30 18.63 9.91
C ALA A 230 30.09 17.86 9.37
N LYS A 231 30.09 17.57 8.05
CA LYS A 231 29.05 16.70 7.48
C LYS A 231 29.07 15.38 8.27
N PRO A 232 27.91 14.83 8.64
CA PRO A 232 27.86 13.53 9.29
C PRO A 232 28.54 12.49 8.39
N VAL A 233 29.29 11.58 9.01
CA VAL A 233 29.97 10.46 8.33
C VAL A 233 29.41 9.19 8.93
N GLN A 234 29.12 8.20 8.09
CA GLN A 234 28.60 6.91 8.54
C GLN A 234 29.66 6.14 9.34
N SER A 235 29.24 5.30 10.30
CA SER A 235 30.14 4.39 11.02
C SER A 235 30.54 3.17 10.16
N ASP A 236 31.55 2.42 10.57
CA ASP A 236 31.89 1.10 9.99
C ASP A 236 31.90 0.05 11.12
N PRO A 237 30.91 -0.88 11.18
CA PRO A 237 29.80 -1.07 10.26
C PRO A 237 28.78 0.10 10.31
N PRO A 238 27.95 0.30 9.26
CA PRO A 238 27.02 1.42 9.20
C PRO A 238 25.87 1.27 10.21
N ARG A 239 25.74 2.24 11.12
CA ARG A 239 24.83 2.21 12.28
C ARG A 239 24.22 3.57 12.64
N ILE A 240 24.57 4.64 11.94
CA ILE A 240 24.03 5.99 12.18
C ILE A 240 22.79 6.18 11.33
N GLY A 241 21.64 6.42 11.98
CA GLY A 241 20.34 6.59 11.35
C GLY A 241 20.32 7.60 10.20
N LEU A 242 19.53 7.28 9.17
CA LEU A 242 19.52 8.01 7.91
C LEU A 242 18.98 9.44 8.05
N SER A 243 18.09 9.70 9.03
CA SER A 243 17.59 11.04 9.37
C SER A 243 18.71 12.05 9.67
N GLN A 244 19.88 11.61 10.15
CA GLN A 244 21.02 12.50 10.41
C GLN A 244 21.66 13.03 9.12
N PHE A 245 21.55 12.29 8.02
CA PHE A 245 22.09 12.64 6.71
C PHE A 245 21.06 13.36 5.83
N PHE A 246 19.78 13.05 6.03
CA PHE A 246 18.65 13.61 5.28
C PHE A 246 17.59 14.19 6.24
N PRO A 247 17.90 15.30 6.93
CA PRO A 247 17.02 15.87 7.96
C PRO A 247 15.72 16.49 7.41
N ASP A 248 15.64 16.71 6.10
CA ASP A 248 14.45 17.17 5.38
C ASP A 248 13.54 16.02 4.94
N GLY A 249 13.96 14.76 5.13
CA GLY A 249 13.22 13.58 4.67
C GLY A 249 13.25 13.39 3.15
N ILE A 250 14.17 14.06 2.44
CA ILE A 250 14.35 13.92 1.00
C ILE A 250 15.53 12.98 0.74
N TYR A 251 15.24 11.78 0.29
CA TYR A 251 16.23 10.73 0.01
C TYR A 251 16.62 10.71 -1.48
N PRO A 252 17.80 10.17 -1.83
CA PRO A 252 18.26 10.10 -3.21
C PRO A 252 17.31 9.29 -4.09
N GLU A 253 17.06 9.78 -5.30
CA GLU A 253 16.34 9.03 -6.33
C GLU A 253 17.17 7.83 -6.78
N GLY A 254 16.50 6.78 -7.28
CA GLY A 254 17.17 5.72 -8.02
C GLY A 254 17.56 6.14 -9.43
N GLU A 255 17.89 5.15 -10.26
CA GLU A 255 18.13 5.40 -11.68
C GLU A 255 16.80 5.69 -12.39
N ILE A 256 16.68 6.87 -12.99
CA ILE A 256 15.52 7.26 -13.78
C ILE A 256 15.70 6.77 -15.22
N GLN A 257 14.76 5.95 -15.66
CA GLN A 257 14.64 5.48 -17.03
C GLN A 257 13.40 6.11 -17.68
N HIS A 258 13.63 6.75 -18.81
CA HIS A 258 12.60 7.37 -19.63
C HIS A 258 11.80 6.30 -20.39
N TYR A 259 10.47 6.48 -20.46
CA TYR A 259 9.64 5.57 -21.24
C TYR A 259 9.98 5.72 -22.73
N LYS A 260 9.79 4.66 -23.52
CA LYS A 260 10.08 4.64 -24.95
C LYS A 260 8.79 4.58 -25.77
N ASP A 261 8.94 4.81 -27.07
CA ASP A 261 7.89 4.60 -28.08
C ASP A 261 6.58 5.31 -27.72
N ASP A 262 5.46 4.57 -27.72
CA ASP A 262 4.10 5.08 -27.51
C ASP A 262 3.87 5.67 -26.10
N ASN A 263 4.84 5.56 -25.19
CA ASN A 263 4.77 6.11 -23.83
C ASN A 263 5.61 7.39 -23.63
N LEU A 264 6.35 7.87 -24.63
CA LEU A 264 7.18 9.09 -24.53
C LEU A 264 6.39 10.35 -24.15
N TRP A 265 5.11 10.43 -24.53
CA TRP A 265 4.24 11.57 -24.25
C TRP A 265 4.02 11.82 -22.74
N ARG A 266 4.22 10.78 -21.91
CA ARG A 266 4.00 10.83 -20.45
C ARG A 266 4.90 11.83 -19.74
N GLU A 267 6.10 12.06 -20.27
CA GLU A 267 7.09 12.96 -19.65
C GLU A 267 6.67 14.43 -19.72
N THR A 268 6.07 14.82 -20.84
CA THR A 268 5.68 16.20 -21.10
C THR A 268 4.21 16.46 -20.78
N SER A 269 3.39 15.41 -20.67
CA SER A 269 1.99 15.50 -20.26
C SER A 269 1.85 16.26 -18.94
N GLU A 270 1.04 17.32 -18.95
CA GLU A 270 0.73 18.10 -17.75
C GLU A 270 -0.01 17.26 -16.71
N GLU A 271 -0.95 16.42 -17.17
CA GLU A 271 -1.68 15.50 -16.30
C GLU A 271 -0.74 14.53 -15.58
N LYS A 272 0.19 13.90 -16.31
CA LYS A 272 1.11 12.91 -15.72
C LYS A 272 2.12 13.56 -14.78
N ARG A 273 2.65 14.74 -15.13
CA ARG A 273 3.50 15.53 -14.22
C ARG A 273 2.75 15.96 -12.96
N TYR A 274 1.47 16.30 -13.08
CA TYR A 274 0.62 16.62 -11.94
C TYR A 274 0.37 15.40 -11.04
N LEU A 275 0.04 14.24 -11.61
CA LEU A 275 -0.15 12.99 -10.86
C LEU A 275 1.14 12.58 -10.12
N ASP A 276 2.28 12.66 -10.79
CA ASP A 276 3.57 12.31 -10.19
C ASP A 276 3.95 13.28 -9.05
N LYS A 277 3.68 14.58 -9.23
CA LYS A 277 3.83 15.59 -8.17
C LYS A 277 2.90 15.33 -6.98
N MET A 278 1.64 14.95 -7.23
CA MET A 278 0.70 14.61 -6.18
C MET A 278 1.20 13.45 -5.32
N THR A 279 1.69 12.37 -5.96
CA THR A 279 2.27 11.24 -5.22
C THR A 279 3.48 11.69 -4.40
N HIS A 280 4.35 12.53 -4.96
CA HIS A 280 5.53 13.05 -4.26
C HIS A 280 5.18 13.83 -2.99
N GLU A 281 4.10 14.61 -3.01
CA GLU A 281 3.66 15.49 -1.92
C GLU A 281 2.77 14.77 -0.88
N ASP A 282 2.18 13.62 -1.20
CA ASP A 282 1.32 12.87 -0.28
C ASP A 282 2.16 12.09 0.76
N PRO A 283 2.07 12.41 2.06
CA PRO A 283 2.89 11.77 3.11
C PRO A 283 2.68 10.25 3.25
N GLU A 284 1.56 9.73 2.73
CA GLU A 284 1.21 8.31 2.80
C GLU A 284 1.67 7.53 1.57
N THR A 285 1.76 8.17 0.40
CA THR A 285 2.14 7.50 -0.86
C THR A 285 3.44 7.99 -1.46
N THR A 286 4.12 8.92 -0.81
CA THR A 286 5.36 9.52 -1.33
C THR A 286 6.44 8.48 -1.61
N TYR A 287 7.12 8.66 -2.74
CA TYR A 287 8.28 7.87 -3.13
C TYR A 287 9.43 7.98 -2.12
N GLN A 288 9.41 8.97 -1.21
CA GLN A 288 10.41 9.09 -0.15
C GLN A 288 10.44 7.86 0.77
N ASN A 289 9.31 7.18 1.01
CA ASN A 289 9.27 5.97 1.83
C ASN A 289 10.14 4.85 1.22
N ILE A 290 9.97 4.59 -0.08
CA ILE A 290 10.74 3.55 -0.77
C ILE A 290 12.19 3.99 -1.03
N ARG A 291 12.44 5.28 -1.29
CA ARG A 291 13.80 5.83 -1.44
C ARG A 291 14.61 5.77 -0.14
N LYS A 292 13.96 5.97 1.02
CA LYS A 292 14.56 5.70 2.34
C LYS A 292 15.02 4.25 2.43
N GLY A 293 14.13 3.32 2.10
CA GLY A 293 14.46 1.89 2.05
C GLY A 293 15.64 1.59 1.12
N ALA A 294 15.63 2.17 -0.09
CA ALA A 294 16.68 2.01 -1.09
C ALA A 294 18.06 2.47 -0.60
N GLU A 295 18.12 3.63 0.06
CA GLU A 295 19.38 4.17 0.55
C GLU A 295 19.94 3.35 1.72
N VAL A 296 19.07 2.91 2.65
CA VAL A 296 19.46 1.97 3.69
C VAL A 296 20.03 0.69 3.07
N HIS A 297 19.32 0.13 2.09
CA HIS A 297 19.72 -1.09 1.41
C HIS A 297 21.07 -0.94 0.70
N ARG A 298 21.30 0.17 -0.02
CA ARG A 298 22.61 0.50 -0.64
C ARG A 298 23.75 0.50 0.38
N LEU A 299 23.57 1.17 1.52
CA LEU A 299 24.59 1.24 2.56
C LEU A 299 24.86 -0.13 3.21
N VAL A 300 23.81 -0.88 3.51
CA VAL A 300 23.92 -2.23 4.11
C VAL A 300 24.61 -3.19 3.15
N ARG A 301 24.17 -3.24 1.88
CA ARG A 301 24.72 -4.19 0.92
C ARG A 301 26.15 -3.86 0.52
N GLN A 302 26.54 -2.58 0.44
CA GLN A 302 27.93 -2.18 0.21
C GLN A 302 28.82 -2.70 1.32
N HIS A 303 28.39 -2.56 2.58
CA HIS A 303 29.12 -3.13 3.72
C HIS A 303 29.11 -4.67 3.69
N ALA A 304 27.99 -5.32 3.35
CA ALA A 304 27.90 -6.77 3.24
C ALA A 304 28.87 -7.32 2.18
N ARG A 305 28.84 -6.78 0.95
CA ARG A 305 29.77 -7.14 -0.14
C ARG A 305 31.23 -6.96 0.27
N LYS A 306 31.53 -5.87 0.98
CA LYS A 306 32.89 -5.59 1.47
C LYS A 306 33.36 -6.59 2.52
N ASN A 307 32.50 -7.11 3.39
CA ASN A 307 32.92 -7.81 4.61
C ASN A 307 32.57 -9.30 4.68
N ILE A 308 31.57 -9.79 3.93
CA ILE A 308 31.23 -11.22 3.92
C ILE A 308 32.41 -12.00 3.35
N ARG A 309 32.89 -13.02 4.08
CA ARG A 309 34.01 -13.89 3.68
C ARG A 309 33.76 -15.34 4.07
N PRO A 310 34.35 -16.31 3.36
CA PRO A 310 34.38 -17.70 3.79
C PRO A 310 34.96 -17.82 5.21
N GLY A 311 34.38 -18.71 6.01
CA GLY A 311 34.69 -18.86 7.43
C GLY A 311 33.70 -18.18 8.39
N MET A 312 32.87 -17.25 7.89
CA MET A 312 31.79 -16.66 8.68
C MET A 312 30.60 -17.63 8.77
N SER A 313 29.92 -17.64 9.92
CA SER A 313 28.63 -18.34 10.03
C SER A 313 27.54 -17.57 9.30
N LEU A 314 26.57 -18.27 8.71
CA LEU A 314 25.43 -17.59 8.07
C LEU A 314 24.63 -16.78 9.10
N THR A 315 24.58 -17.22 10.36
CA THR A 315 23.94 -16.49 11.46
C THR A 315 24.59 -15.13 11.69
N GLU A 316 25.92 -15.08 11.77
CA GLU A 316 26.67 -13.84 11.93
C GLU A 316 26.44 -12.87 10.75
N ILE A 317 26.40 -13.40 9.52
CA ILE A 317 26.13 -12.60 8.32
C ILE A 317 24.72 -11.99 8.39
N ALA A 318 23.70 -12.80 8.68
CA ALA A 318 22.32 -12.34 8.76
C ALA A 318 22.16 -11.27 9.85
N GLU A 319 22.67 -11.52 11.05
CA GLU A 319 22.55 -10.60 12.18
C GLU A 319 23.25 -9.25 11.92
N ASN A 320 24.41 -9.26 11.24
CA ASN A 320 25.13 -8.03 10.90
C ASN A 320 24.37 -7.17 9.88
N ILE A 321 23.77 -7.79 8.86
CA ILE A 321 22.94 -7.13 7.85
C ILE A 321 21.68 -6.55 8.52
N GLU A 322 20.99 -7.35 9.32
CA GLU A 322 19.75 -6.94 10.00
C GLU A 322 19.98 -5.84 11.04
N ALA A 323 21.12 -5.88 11.75
CA ALA A 323 21.50 -4.83 12.69
C ALA A 323 21.80 -3.51 11.97
N GLY A 324 22.46 -3.55 10.81
CA GLY A 324 22.67 -2.36 9.97
C GLY A 324 21.34 -1.80 9.47
N THR A 325 20.48 -2.67 8.95
CA THR A 325 19.16 -2.30 8.44
C THR A 325 18.33 -1.60 9.51
N ARG A 326 18.16 -2.22 10.70
CA ARG A 326 17.41 -1.65 11.83
C ARG A 326 17.99 -0.31 12.29
N ALA A 327 19.32 -0.17 12.34
CA ALA A 327 19.97 1.05 12.79
C ALA A 327 19.81 2.20 11.79
N LEU A 328 20.02 1.93 10.50
CA LEU A 328 20.00 2.94 9.45
C LEU A 328 18.59 3.41 9.11
N VAL A 329 17.61 2.49 9.05
CA VAL A 329 16.21 2.84 8.80
C VAL A 329 15.54 3.48 10.02
N GLU A 330 16.20 3.40 11.19
CA GLU A 330 15.70 3.82 12.49
C GLU A 330 14.44 3.03 12.86
N GLY A 331 14.61 1.72 12.99
CA GLY A 331 13.51 0.77 13.14
C GLY A 331 12.56 1.13 14.30
N ASP A 332 11.27 1.18 13.99
CA ASP A 332 10.19 1.59 14.88
C ASP A 332 8.92 0.80 14.57
N GLY A 333 8.64 -0.24 15.35
CA GLY A 333 7.45 -1.08 15.21
C GLY A 333 7.18 -1.51 13.76
N LEU A 334 6.01 -1.16 13.24
CA LEU A 334 5.60 -1.39 11.84
C LEU A 334 5.86 -0.17 10.93
N GLU A 335 6.37 0.93 11.47
CA GLU A 335 6.64 2.15 10.71
C GLU A 335 7.94 2.03 9.91
N ALA A 336 8.97 1.38 10.45
CA ALA A 336 10.23 1.19 9.74
C ALA A 336 10.98 -0.03 10.25
N GLY A 337 11.67 -0.76 9.36
CA GLY A 337 12.37 -1.96 9.77
C GLY A 337 12.90 -2.81 8.62
N VAL A 338 13.17 -4.07 8.96
CA VAL A 338 13.52 -5.12 8.00
C VAL A 338 12.24 -5.56 7.27
N GLY A 339 12.23 -5.48 5.95
CA GLY A 339 11.05 -5.77 5.11
C GLY A 339 10.68 -7.25 5.09
N PHE A 340 11.68 -8.12 5.08
CA PHE A 340 11.57 -9.57 5.18
C PHE A 340 12.94 -10.14 5.65
N PRO A 341 12.98 -11.37 6.19
CA PRO A 341 14.23 -11.92 6.74
C PRO A 341 15.35 -12.01 5.69
N THR A 342 16.59 -11.72 6.10
CA THR A 342 17.75 -11.75 5.20
C THR A 342 17.94 -13.14 4.61
N GLY A 343 17.71 -13.27 3.30
CA GLY A 343 17.97 -14.50 2.54
C GLY A 343 19.46 -14.70 2.34
N LEU A 344 19.96 -15.90 2.69
CA LEU A 344 21.36 -16.31 2.57
C LEU A 344 21.45 -17.67 1.89
N ASN A 345 21.08 -17.71 0.61
CA ASN A 345 20.86 -18.95 -0.11
C ASN A 345 22.18 -19.47 -0.71
N LEU A 346 22.61 -20.67 -0.32
CA LEU A 346 23.84 -21.28 -0.80
C LEU A 346 23.60 -22.28 -1.94
N ASN A 347 24.46 -22.23 -2.95
CA ASN A 347 24.59 -23.27 -3.96
C ASN A 347 23.30 -23.55 -4.75
N ASN A 348 22.71 -24.73 -4.58
CA ASN A 348 21.47 -25.12 -5.25
C ASN A 348 20.21 -24.59 -4.54
N CYS A 349 20.34 -23.99 -3.35
CA CYS A 349 19.26 -23.21 -2.74
C CYS A 349 19.17 -21.87 -3.46
N ALA A 350 18.06 -21.60 -4.15
CA ALA A 350 17.82 -20.36 -4.88
C ALA A 350 17.30 -19.25 -3.95
N ALA A 351 16.30 -19.55 -3.11
CA ALA A 351 15.58 -18.56 -2.30
C ALA A 351 15.08 -19.12 -0.95
N HIS A 352 14.61 -18.23 -0.08
CA HIS A 352 13.92 -18.51 1.19
C HIS A 352 14.71 -19.27 2.28
N PHE A 353 16.03 -19.29 2.21
CA PHE A 353 16.88 -19.77 3.30
C PHE A 353 17.40 -18.61 4.14
N THR A 354 17.22 -18.72 5.45
CA THR A 354 17.90 -17.92 6.47
C THR A 354 18.13 -18.85 7.67
N PRO A 355 19.27 -18.75 8.40
CA PRO A 355 19.57 -19.66 9.49
C PRO A 355 18.52 -19.59 10.59
N ASN A 356 18.14 -20.75 11.15
CA ASN A 356 17.37 -20.83 12.40
C ASN A 356 18.33 -20.85 13.61
N ALA A 357 17.81 -20.71 14.82
CA ALA A 357 18.62 -20.88 16.02
C ALA A 357 19.30 -22.28 16.03
N GLY A 358 20.61 -22.30 16.28
CA GLY A 358 21.41 -23.52 16.28
C GLY A 358 22.00 -23.92 14.92
N ASP A 359 21.73 -23.15 13.86
CA ASP A 359 22.38 -23.35 12.56
C ASP A 359 23.90 -23.09 12.67
N THR A 360 24.69 -24.09 12.29
CA THR A 360 26.16 -24.08 12.33
C THR A 360 26.79 -23.95 10.96
N THR A 361 26.00 -23.63 9.93
CA THR A 361 26.48 -23.50 8.55
C THR A 361 27.51 -22.37 8.47
N ILE A 362 28.70 -22.74 8.00
CA ILE A 362 29.81 -21.83 7.74
C ILE A 362 29.93 -21.65 6.24
N LEU A 363 30.00 -20.40 5.79
CA LEU A 363 30.24 -20.05 4.39
C LEU A 363 31.61 -20.59 3.93
N GLN A 364 31.64 -21.31 2.81
CA GLN A 364 32.84 -21.94 2.27
C GLN A 364 33.40 -21.17 1.06
N MET A 365 34.68 -21.42 0.73
CA MET A 365 35.34 -20.79 -0.42
C MET A 365 34.69 -21.14 -1.76
N GLY A 366 34.18 -22.37 -1.89
CA GLY A 366 33.54 -22.87 -3.11
C GLY A 366 32.04 -22.59 -3.21
N ASP A 367 31.47 -21.84 -2.27
CA ASP A 367 30.05 -21.53 -2.26
C ASP A 367 29.70 -20.37 -3.21
N ILE A 368 28.50 -20.45 -3.79
CA ILE A 368 27.82 -19.31 -4.40
C ILE A 368 26.67 -18.87 -3.49
N LEU A 369 26.74 -17.65 -2.98
CA LEU A 369 25.82 -17.09 -1.98
C LEU A 369 24.92 -16.04 -2.62
N LYS A 370 23.60 -16.21 -2.51
CA LYS A 370 22.63 -15.15 -2.84
C LYS A 370 22.25 -14.45 -1.54
N VAL A 371 22.44 -13.13 -1.52
CA VAL A 371 22.11 -12.26 -0.39
C VAL A 371 20.92 -11.41 -0.79
N ASP A 372 19.83 -11.59 -0.07
CA ASP A 372 18.53 -11.00 -0.37
C ASP A 372 18.04 -10.22 0.86
N ILE A 373 17.78 -8.92 0.70
CA ILE A 373 17.62 -8.00 1.83
C ILE A 373 16.38 -7.11 1.64
N GLY A 374 15.43 -7.29 2.54
CA GLY A 374 14.25 -6.42 2.61
C GLY A 374 14.44 -5.24 3.55
N VAL A 375 14.03 -4.04 3.12
CA VAL A 375 13.91 -2.86 4.00
C VAL A 375 12.55 -2.23 3.81
N HIS A 376 11.86 -1.78 4.86
CA HIS A 376 10.61 -1.04 4.69
C HIS A 376 10.56 0.26 5.48
N SER A 377 9.79 1.21 4.95
CA SER A 377 9.34 2.43 5.62
C SER A 377 7.85 2.63 5.31
N LYS A 378 7.01 2.79 6.32
CA LYS A 378 5.54 2.81 6.24
C LYS A 378 4.95 1.68 5.39
N GLY A 379 5.54 0.49 5.51
CA GLY A 379 5.17 -0.69 4.71
C GLY A 379 5.58 -0.66 3.24
N PHE A 380 6.20 0.40 2.71
CA PHE A 380 6.81 0.37 1.38
C PHE A 380 8.08 -0.46 1.45
N ILE A 381 8.00 -1.69 0.97
CA ILE A 381 9.10 -2.64 1.01
C ILE A 381 9.98 -2.42 -0.21
N LEU A 382 11.27 -2.24 0.05
CA LEU A 382 12.33 -2.38 -0.92
C LEU A 382 12.81 -3.82 -0.92
N ASP A 383 12.73 -4.43 -2.08
CA ASP A 383 13.19 -5.78 -2.37
C ASP A 383 14.35 -5.74 -3.38
N SER A 384 15.47 -6.35 -3.04
CA SER A 384 16.69 -6.30 -3.84
C SER A 384 17.73 -7.29 -3.33
N ALA A 385 18.36 -7.97 -4.28
CA ALA A 385 19.24 -9.10 -4.03
C ALA A 385 20.45 -9.09 -4.96
N PHE A 386 21.52 -9.74 -4.52
CA PHE A 386 22.73 -9.92 -5.31
C PHE A 386 23.42 -11.24 -4.98
N THR A 387 24.20 -11.73 -5.94
CA THR A 387 25.02 -12.94 -5.75
C THR A 387 26.49 -12.58 -5.46
N MET A 388 27.10 -13.34 -4.57
CA MET A 388 28.53 -13.35 -4.27
C MET A 388 29.14 -14.73 -4.50
N SER A 389 30.38 -14.75 -4.96
CA SER A 389 31.24 -15.91 -5.06
C SER A 389 32.69 -15.51 -4.73
N TRP A 390 33.48 -16.46 -4.26
CA TRP A 390 34.94 -16.36 -4.19
C TRP A 390 35.66 -17.31 -5.15
N ALA A 391 34.88 -18.11 -5.89
CA ALA A 391 35.33 -19.00 -6.94
C ALA A 391 35.05 -18.34 -8.32
N PRO A 392 36.09 -18.02 -9.12
CA PRO A 392 35.92 -17.36 -10.42
C PRO A 392 35.13 -18.17 -11.44
N GLU A 393 35.04 -19.50 -11.27
CA GLU A 393 34.24 -20.39 -12.14
C GLU A 393 32.74 -20.06 -12.15
N TYR A 394 32.25 -19.24 -11.21
CA TYR A 394 30.85 -18.80 -11.18
C TYR A 394 30.63 -17.40 -11.79
N ASP A 395 31.68 -16.68 -12.21
CA ASP A 395 31.56 -15.30 -12.68
C ASP A 395 30.63 -15.18 -13.89
N GLN A 396 30.71 -16.12 -14.83
CA GLN A 396 29.87 -16.11 -16.03
C GLN A 396 28.41 -16.45 -15.72
N LEU A 397 28.14 -17.31 -14.73
CA LEU A 397 26.79 -17.56 -14.24
C LEU A 397 26.19 -16.31 -13.57
N ILE A 398 26.99 -15.61 -12.75
CA ILE A 398 26.59 -14.37 -12.09
C ILE A 398 26.29 -13.28 -13.13
N GLU A 399 27.13 -13.16 -14.16
CA GLU A 399 26.93 -12.20 -15.24
C GLU A 399 25.68 -12.51 -16.07
N ALA A 400 25.42 -13.78 -16.39
CA ALA A 400 24.21 -14.20 -17.11
C ALA A 400 22.94 -13.74 -16.38
N VAL A 401 22.87 -13.98 -15.06
CA VAL A 401 21.73 -13.59 -14.23
C VAL A 401 21.62 -12.07 -14.08
N LYS A 402 22.74 -11.37 -13.93
CA LYS A 402 22.76 -9.90 -13.88
C LYS A 402 22.25 -9.30 -15.21
N ALA A 403 22.69 -9.83 -16.34
CA ALA A 403 22.26 -9.40 -17.67
C ALA A 403 20.78 -9.67 -17.92
N ALA A 404 20.27 -10.84 -17.51
CA ALA A 404 18.86 -11.19 -17.61
C ALA A 404 17.99 -10.29 -16.73
N THR A 405 18.41 -10.01 -15.50
CA THR A 405 17.72 -9.06 -14.60
C THR A 405 17.68 -7.65 -15.20
N ASN A 406 18.80 -7.16 -15.72
CA ASN A 406 18.85 -5.86 -16.37
C ASN A 406 18.04 -5.82 -17.68
N THR A 407 17.90 -6.95 -18.39
CA THR A 407 16.95 -7.07 -19.50
C THR A 407 15.52 -6.90 -19.00
N GLY A 408 15.12 -7.65 -17.96
CA GLY A 408 13.81 -7.50 -17.32
C GLY A 408 13.53 -6.06 -16.90
N ILE A 409 14.49 -5.40 -16.24
CA ILE A 409 14.35 -3.99 -15.83
C ILE A 409 14.20 -3.08 -17.03
N ARG A 410 15.07 -3.22 -18.04
CA ARG A 410 15.10 -2.36 -19.23
C ARG A 410 13.79 -2.45 -20.03
N GLU A 411 13.25 -3.65 -20.16
CA GLU A 411 12.04 -3.95 -20.94
C GLU A 411 10.75 -3.80 -20.14
N ALA A 412 10.79 -3.75 -18.81
CA ALA A 412 9.63 -3.44 -17.98
C ALA A 412 9.12 -2.01 -18.23
N GLY A 413 7.81 -1.81 -18.13
CA GLY A 413 7.20 -0.50 -18.33
C GLY A 413 5.68 -0.59 -18.37
N ILE A 414 5.01 0.57 -18.27
CA ILE A 414 3.54 0.60 -18.38
C ILE A 414 3.12 0.02 -19.73
N ASP A 415 2.06 -0.80 -19.71
CA ASP A 415 1.50 -1.55 -20.84
C ASP A 415 2.31 -2.76 -21.33
N VAL A 416 3.49 -3.02 -20.76
CA VAL A 416 4.29 -4.22 -21.07
C VAL A 416 3.57 -5.47 -20.57
N ARG A 417 3.51 -6.51 -21.41
CA ARG A 417 2.92 -7.81 -21.09
C ARG A 417 3.92 -8.70 -20.37
N LEU A 418 3.49 -9.28 -19.25
CA LEU A 418 4.36 -10.07 -18.38
C LEU A 418 4.91 -11.33 -19.07
N GLY A 419 4.09 -12.05 -19.85
CA GLY A 419 4.55 -13.25 -20.57
C GLY A 419 5.57 -12.97 -21.67
N GLU A 420 5.49 -11.80 -22.32
CA GLU A 420 6.47 -11.36 -23.33
C GLU A 420 7.77 -10.91 -22.64
N LEU A 421 7.67 -10.18 -21.53
CA LEU A 421 8.81 -9.78 -20.70
C LEU A 421 9.61 -11.00 -20.22
N GLY A 422 8.94 -12.05 -19.75
CA GLY A 422 9.59 -13.31 -19.37
C GLY A 422 10.31 -14.00 -20.52
N GLY A 423 9.83 -13.85 -21.76
CA GLY A 423 10.52 -14.35 -22.94
C GLY A 423 11.84 -13.64 -23.21
N LEU A 424 11.89 -12.31 -23.02
CA LEU A 424 13.11 -11.51 -23.18
C LEU A 424 14.13 -11.82 -22.08
N ILE A 425 13.66 -12.02 -20.84
CA ILE A 425 14.51 -12.46 -19.72
C ILE A 425 15.12 -13.83 -20.04
N GLN A 426 14.31 -14.78 -20.51
CA GLN A 426 14.76 -16.12 -20.88
C GLN A 426 15.78 -16.11 -22.00
N GLU A 427 15.51 -15.35 -23.07
CA GLU A 427 16.40 -15.24 -24.22
C GLU A 427 17.79 -14.75 -23.79
N THR A 428 17.84 -13.69 -22.97
CA THR A 428 19.12 -13.19 -22.43
C THR A 428 19.80 -14.24 -21.54
N MET A 429 19.07 -14.84 -20.60
CA MET A 429 19.63 -15.82 -19.66
C MET A 429 20.23 -17.04 -20.38
N GLU A 430 19.46 -17.63 -21.30
CA GLU A 430 19.82 -18.86 -22.00
C GLU A 430 20.78 -18.66 -23.17
N SER A 431 21.18 -17.41 -23.47
CA SER A 431 22.29 -17.12 -24.39
C SER A 431 23.68 -17.38 -23.80
N TYR A 432 23.76 -17.62 -22.48
CA TYR A 432 25.02 -17.86 -21.76
C TYR A 432 25.24 -19.35 -21.51
N GLU A 433 26.50 -19.75 -21.55
CA GLU A 433 27.01 -21.01 -21.02
C GLU A 433 28.10 -20.73 -19.98
N VAL A 434 28.34 -21.67 -19.07
CA VAL A 434 29.37 -21.55 -18.02
C VAL A 434 30.10 -22.88 -17.85
N GLU A 435 31.42 -22.83 -17.67
CA GLU A 435 32.25 -24.01 -17.37
C GLU A 435 32.54 -24.09 -15.87
N ILE A 436 32.09 -25.16 -15.22
CA ILE A 436 32.31 -25.41 -13.78
C ILE A 436 32.90 -26.81 -13.62
N GLY A 437 34.07 -26.91 -12.99
CA GLY A 437 34.75 -28.20 -12.80
C GLY A 437 35.04 -28.96 -14.11
N GLY A 438 35.36 -28.25 -15.19
CA GLY A 438 35.68 -28.85 -16.50
C GLY A 438 34.47 -29.30 -17.32
N LYS A 439 33.24 -28.93 -16.91
CA LYS A 439 32.00 -29.24 -17.62
C LYS A 439 31.25 -27.96 -17.96
N VAL A 440 30.86 -27.85 -19.23
CA VAL A 440 30.03 -26.75 -19.74
C VAL A 440 28.56 -27.00 -19.43
N TYR A 441 27.87 -25.97 -18.93
CA TYR A 441 26.45 -25.95 -18.64
C TYR A 441 25.80 -24.77 -19.37
N PRO A 442 24.69 -24.97 -20.12
CA PRO A 442 23.84 -23.86 -20.48
C PRO A 442 23.22 -23.28 -19.20
N VAL A 443 23.18 -21.95 -19.08
CA VAL A 443 22.47 -21.30 -17.97
C VAL A 443 20.98 -21.37 -18.26
N LYS A 444 20.19 -21.84 -17.29
CA LYS A 444 18.72 -21.94 -17.42
C LYS A 444 18.03 -20.96 -16.48
N SER A 445 17.02 -20.26 -16.97
CA SER A 445 16.06 -19.59 -16.11
C SER A 445 15.37 -20.61 -15.19
N ILE A 446 15.17 -20.28 -13.92
CA ILE A 446 14.34 -21.09 -13.03
C ILE A 446 12.87 -20.80 -13.33
N GLU A 447 12.20 -21.71 -14.05
CA GLU A 447 10.89 -21.47 -14.67
C GLU A 447 9.73 -21.25 -13.69
N ASN A 448 9.85 -21.76 -12.47
CA ASN A 448 8.82 -21.70 -11.43
C ASN A 448 9.18 -20.75 -10.27
N LEU A 449 10.07 -19.80 -10.55
CA LEU A 449 10.21 -18.56 -9.78
C LEU A 449 9.76 -17.38 -10.65
N SER A 450 9.51 -16.25 -10.01
CA SER A 450 9.00 -15.03 -10.66
C SER A 450 9.32 -13.82 -9.83
N GLY A 451 9.64 -12.69 -10.46
CA GLY A 451 9.48 -11.40 -9.79
C GLY A 451 8.01 -11.11 -9.51
N HIS A 452 7.72 -10.02 -8.81
CA HIS A 452 6.37 -9.79 -8.31
C HIS A 452 6.05 -8.32 -8.06
N THR A 453 4.76 -7.97 -8.08
CA THR A 453 4.30 -6.69 -7.56
C THR A 453 4.47 -6.66 -6.04
N ILE A 454 4.90 -5.52 -5.52
CA ILE A 454 4.99 -5.20 -4.09
C ILE A 454 3.86 -4.23 -3.74
N LYS A 455 3.20 -4.43 -2.60
CA LYS A 455 2.21 -3.49 -2.05
C LYS A 455 2.59 -3.11 -0.62
N PRO A 456 2.03 -2.01 -0.08
CA PRO A 456 2.27 -1.65 1.32
C PRO A 456 1.99 -2.82 2.26
N TYR A 457 3.01 -3.21 3.03
CA TYR A 457 3.01 -4.34 3.97
C TYR A 457 2.83 -5.74 3.34
N GLN A 458 2.91 -5.87 2.02
CA GLN A 458 2.71 -7.13 1.29
C GLN A 458 3.81 -7.33 0.26
N ILE A 459 4.76 -8.23 0.55
CA ILE A 459 5.92 -8.50 -0.31
C ILE A 459 5.47 -9.02 -1.68
N HIS A 460 4.59 -10.02 -1.69
CA HIS A 460 3.86 -10.44 -2.87
C HIS A 460 2.49 -9.75 -2.82
N GLY A 461 2.13 -8.97 -3.84
CA GLY A 461 0.99 -8.03 -3.89
C GLY A 461 -0.43 -8.60 -3.70
N GLY A 462 -0.58 -9.72 -3.00
CA GLY A 462 -1.82 -10.35 -2.60
C GLY A 462 -2.52 -11.06 -3.75
N SER A 463 -3.82 -11.27 -3.60
CA SER A 463 -4.71 -11.85 -4.62
C SER A 463 -4.75 -11.08 -5.94
N ASN A 464 -4.43 -9.78 -5.89
CA ASN A 464 -4.33 -8.88 -7.05
C ASN A 464 -2.86 -8.51 -7.35
N GLY A 465 -1.90 -9.32 -6.92
CA GLY A 465 -0.49 -9.17 -7.27
C GLY A 465 -0.22 -9.75 -8.67
N LYS A 466 0.78 -9.21 -9.35
CA LYS A 466 1.21 -9.71 -10.66
C LYS A 466 2.56 -10.41 -10.49
N SER A 467 2.76 -11.51 -11.22
CA SER A 467 4.03 -12.23 -11.27
C SER A 467 4.77 -11.89 -12.55
N VAL A 468 6.06 -11.59 -12.45
CA VAL A 468 6.96 -11.36 -13.58
C VAL A 468 7.66 -12.69 -13.90
N PRO A 469 7.22 -13.44 -14.92
CA PRO A 469 7.81 -14.73 -15.23
C PRO A 469 9.25 -14.58 -15.72
N LEU A 470 10.08 -15.61 -15.51
CA LEU A 470 11.48 -15.67 -15.99
C LEU A 470 11.61 -16.41 -17.32
N VAL A 471 10.50 -16.97 -17.81
CA VAL A 471 10.37 -17.72 -19.06
C VAL A 471 9.20 -17.20 -19.85
N LYS A 472 9.21 -17.44 -21.17
CA LYS A 472 8.07 -17.06 -22.02
C LYS A 472 6.80 -17.77 -21.57
N THR A 473 5.74 -17.01 -21.35
CA THR A 473 4.40 -17.56 -21.05
C THR A 473 3.34 -16.94 -21.95
N ASN A 474 2.12 -17.46 -21.89
CA ASN A 474 0.97 -16.86 -22.56
C ASN A 474 0.29 -15.76 -21.72
N ASP A 475 0.86 -15.36 -20.59
CA ASP A 475 0.29 -14.33 -19.73
C ASP A 475 0.24 -12.97 -20.45
N GLN A 476 -0.97 -12.47 -20.65
CA GLN A 476 -1.25 -11.19 -21.30
C GLN A 476 -1.46 -10.05 -20.31
N THR A 477 -1.33 -10.32 -19.00
CA THR A 477 -1.43 -9.30 -17.95
C THR A 477 -0.39 -8.21 -18.19
N LYS A 478 -0.81 -6.96 -18.01
CA LYS A 478 0.03 -5.79 -18.23
C LYS A 478 0.53 -5.20 -16.92
N MET A 479 1.74 -4.67 -16.98
CA MET A 479 2.26 -3.74 -15.99
C MET A 479 1.50 -2.40 -16.07
N GLU A 480 1.15 -1.83 -14.93
CA GLU A 480 0.29 -0.65 -14.83
C GLU A 480 1.01 0.53 -14.17
N GLU A 481 0.52 1.75 -14.46
CA GLU A 481 0.98 2.97 -13.80
C GLU A 481 0.78 2.88 -12.28
N GLY A 482 1.82 3.23 -11.52
CA GLY A 482 1.83 3.19 -10.06
C GLY A 482 2.24 1.84 -9.47
N ASP A 483 2.43 0.79 -10.28
CA ASP A 483 2.93 -0.49 -9.78
C ASP A 483 4.37 -0.36 -9.26
N TYR A 484 4.63 -1.08 -8.16
CA TYR A 484 5.97 -1.35 -7.64
C TYR A 484 6.27 -2.81 -7.94
N PHE A 485 7.40 -3.09 -8.58
CA PHE A 485 7.80 -4.45 -8.93
C PHE A 485 9.17 -4.78 -8.35
N ALA A 486 9.28 -5.95 -7.71
CA ALA A 486 10.51 -6.73 -7.64
C ALA A 486 10.77 -7.34 -9.03
N ILE A 487 11.82 -6.88 -9.71
CA ILE A 487 12.32 -7.52 -10.92
C ILE A 487 13.54 -8.34 -10.52
N GLU A 488 13.29 -9.63 -10.29
CA GLU A 488 14.31 -10.62 -9.96
C GLU A 488 14.40 -11.70 -11.04
N THR A 489 15.61 -12.22 -11.23
CA THR A 489 15.81 -13.40 -12.07
C THR A 489 16.75 -14.38 -11.38
N PHE A 490 16.54 -15.66 -11.68
CA PHE A 490 17.33 -16.76 -11.14
C PHE A 490 17.84 -17.63 -12.29
N GLY A 491 19.16 -17.78 -12.36
CA GLY A 491 19.82 -18.69 -13.29
C GLY A 491 20.34 -19.92 -12.56
N SER A 492 20.28 -21.08 -13.22
CA SER A 492 20.69 -22.37 -12.67
C SER A 492 21.49 -23.19 -13.68
N THR A 493 22.49 -23.91 -13.19
CA THR A 493 23.19 -24.97 -13.95
C THR A 493 22.49 -26.34 -13.85
N GLY A 494 21.41 -26.42 -13.06
CA GLY A 494 20.67 -27.64 -12.80
C GLY A 494 19.50 -27.87 -13.75
N ARG A 495 18.34 -28.18 -13.17
CA ARG A 495 17.13 -28.47 -13.94
C ARG A 495 16.40 -27.22 -14.39
N GLY A 496 16.67 -26.06 -13.77
CA GLY A 496 15.94 -24.81 -14.03
C GLY A 496 14.56 -24.81 -13.39
N LYS A 497 14.41 -25.49 -12.26
CA LYS A 497 13.14 -25.63 -11.53
C LYS A 497 13.40 -25.92 -10.07
N ILE A 498 12.74 -25.21 -9.16
CA ILE A 498 12.89 -25.41 -7.72
C ILE A 498 11.86 -26.39 -7.16
N VAL A 499 12.21 -26.96 -6.01
CA VAL A 499 11.33 -27.70 -5.10
C VAL A 499 11.55 -27.19 -3.69
N GLU A 500 10.50 -27.20 -2.88
CA GLU A 500 10.59 -26.88 -1.46
C GLU A 500 11.32 -28.00 -0.71
N SER A 501 12.30 -27.65 0.10
CA SER A 501 13.05 -28.63 0.91
C SER A 501 13.78 -27.94 2.07
N GLY A 502 14.15 -28.71 3.09
CA GLY A 502 14.90 -28.22 4.25
C GLY A 502 14.02 -27.61 5.35
N ASP A 503 14.66 -27.12 6.39
CA ASP A 503 13.96 -26.57 7.55
C ASP A 503 13.41 -25.17 7.26
N CYS A 504 12.08 -25.04 7.29
CA CYS A 504 11.41 -23.77 7.03
C CYS A 504 11.76 -22.71 8.10
N SER A 505 12.30 -21.58 7.65
CA SER A 505 12.63 -20.43 8.48
C SER A 505 11.76 -19.20 8.25
N HIS A 506 11.19 -19.02 7.05
CA HIS A 506 10.38 -17.84 6.69
C HIS A 506 8.89 -18.10 6.86
N TYR A 507 8.18 -17.09 7.39
CA TYR A 507 6.74 -17.10 7.61
C TYR A 507 6.18 -15.71 7.34
N ALA A 508 4.92 -15.61 6.91
CA ALA A 508 4.22 -14.33 6.86
C ALA A 508 2.75 -14.54 7.21
N LYS A 509 2.14 -13.57 7.90
CA LYS A 509 0.69 -13.60 8.08
C LYS A 509 0.01 -13.36 6.73
N ILE A 510 -0.98 -14.18 6.39
CA ILE A 510 -1.79 -13.97 5.18
C ILE A 510 -2.60 -12.69 5.35
N TYR A 511 -2.54 -11.80 4.35
CA TYR A 511 -3.15 -10.47 4.41
C TYR A 511 -4.67 -10.55 4.66
N ASP A 512 -5.35 -11.35 3.84
CA ASP A 512 -6.79 -11.62 3.95
C ASP A 512 -7.08 -12.93 4.71
N ALA A 513 -6.30 -13.22 5.75
CA ALA A 513 -6.45 -14.44 6.53
C ALA A 513 -7.89 -14.64 7.03
N PRO A 514 -8.42 -15.88 7.00
CA PRO A 514 -9.76 -16.17 7.51
C PRO A 514 -9.83 -15.88 9.01
N ASN A 515 -10.98 -15.40 9.47
CA ASN A 515 -11.25 -15.26 10.91
C ASN A 515 -11.62 -16.62 11.50
N VAL A 516 -10.62 -17.35 12.00
CA VAL A 516 -10.77 -18.68 12.58
C VAL A 516 -10.64 -18.63 14.11
N PRO A 517 -11.63 -19.11 14.89
CA PRO A 517 -11.50 -19.20 16.33
C PRO A 517 -10.39 -20.15 16.77
N LEU A 518 -9.28 -19.59 17.24
CA LEU A 518 -8.17 -20.38 17.78
C LEU A 518 -8.55 -20.99 19.13
N ARG A 519 -8.40 -22.30 19.30
CA ARG A 519 -8.59 -22.97 20.60
C ARG A 519 -7.32 -22.99 21.44
N LEU A 520 -6.15 -23.08 20.79
CA LEU A 520 -4.86 -23.19 21.46
C LEU A 520 -4.40 -21.80 21.99
N THR A 521 -4.27 -21.67 23.31
CA THR A 521 -3.88 -20.40 23.96
C THR A 521 -2.51 -19.91 23.52
N SER A 522 -1.53 -20.82 23.32
CA SER A 522 -0.21 -20.45 22.81
C SER A 522 -0.27 -19.92 21.37
N ALA A 523 -1.17 -20.41 20.52
CA ALA A 523 -1.38 -19.87 19.18
C ALA A 523 -2.02 -18.47 19.21
N LYS A 524 -2.97 -18.21 20.13
CA LYS A 524 -3.50 -16.86 20.34
C LYS A 524 -2.42 -15.88 20.77
N SER A 525 -1.57 -16.30 21.72
CA SER A 525 -0.46 -15.49 22.23
C SER A 525 0.53 -15.18 21.10
N LEU A 526 0.96 -16.21 20.35
CA LEU A 526 1.89 -16.04 19.25
C LEU A 526 1.31 -15.16 18.13
N LEU A 527 0.02 -15.33 17.78
CA LEU A 527 -0.63 -14.48 16.78
C LEU A 527 -0.69 -13.01 17.23
N LYS A 528 -0.89 -12.74 18.53
CA LYS A 528 -0.80 -11.38 19.08
C LYS A 528 0.61 -10.80 18.91
N THR A 529 1.65 -11.60 19.17
CA THR A 529 3.04 -11.20 18.92
C THR A 529 3.30 -10.92 17.44
N ILE A 530 2.82 -11.79 16.54
CA ILE A 530 2.96 -11.60 15.09
C ILE A 530 2.25 -10.31 14.63
N ASN A 531 1.00 -10.11 15.03
CA ASN A 531 0.23 -8.91 14.66
C ASN A 531 0.90 -7.63 15.17
N LYS A 532 1.46 -7.64 16.38
CA LYS A 532 2.09 -6.47 16.99
C LYS A 532 3.41 -6.10 16.31
N ASN A 533 4.22 -7.08 15.95
CA ASN A 533 5.61 -6.84 15.55
C ASN A 533 5.85 -6.94 14.03
N PHE A 534 5.03 -7.70 13.32
CA PHE A 534 5.21 -7.96 11.88
C PHE A 534 3.98 -7.57 11.06
N GLY A 535 2.78 -7.61 11.65
CA GLY A 535 1.55 -7.36 10.91
C GLY A 535 1.40 -8.40 9.80
N THR A 536 1.63 -7.99 8.55
CA THR A 536 1.64 -8.86 7.36
C THR A 536 3.02 -8.95 6.68
N LEU A 537 4.02 -8.27 7.23
CA LEU A 537 5.42 -8.41 6.79
C LEU A 537 5.93 -9.82 7.09
N PRO A 538 6.76 -10.40 6.21
CA PRO A 538 7.46 -11.65 6.51
C PRO A 538 8.38 -11.54 7.72
N PHE A 539 8.50 -12.64 8.45
CA PHE A 539 9.37 -12.81 9.61
C PHE A 539 10.01 -14.19 9.60
N CYS A 540 11.02 -14.41 10.46
CA CYS A 540 11.62 -15.73 10.64
C CYS A 540 11.66 -16.14 12.11
N ARG A 541 12.01 -17.41 12.37
CA ARG A 541 12.13 -17.96 13.73
C ARG A 541 13.09 -17.16 14.62
N ARG A 542 14.23 -16.73 14.10
CA ARG A 542 15.19 -15.86 14.83
C ARG A 542 14.56 -14.56 15.32
N TYR A 543 13.56 -14.03 14.61
CA TYR A 543 12.90 -12.79 15.03
C TYR A 543 11.95 -13.04 16.20
N LEU A 544 11.26 -14.18 16.21
CA LEU A 544 10.48 -14.63 17.37
C LEU A 544 11.40 -14.87 18.58
N ASP A 545 12.55 -15.53 18.38
CA ASP A 545 13.53 -15.76 19.44
C ASP A 545 14.03 -14.44 20.05
N ARG A 546 14.33 -13.43 19.21
CA ARG A 546 14.74 -12.08 19.65
C ARG A 546 13.67 -11.36 20.47
N LEU A 547 12.38 -11.65 20.22
CA LEU A 547 11.25 -11.12 20.99
C LEU A 547 11.02 -11.87 22.31
N GLY A 548 11.80 -12.92 22.58
CA GLY A 548 11.67 -13.75 23.78
C GLY A 548 10.61 -14.84 23.68
N GLU A 549 10.03 -15.06 22.50
CA GLU A 549 9.16 -16.21 22.27
C GLU A 549 9.97 -17.50 22.40
N SER A 550 9.41 -18.52 23.06
CA SER A 550 10.06 -19.82 23.20
C SER A 550 9.03 -20.95 23.08
N LYS A 551 9.48 -22.14 22.68
CA LYS A 551 8.62 -23.33 22.48
C LYS A 551 7.39 -23.05 21.57
N TYR A 552 7.52 -22.10 20.65
CA TYR A 552 6.41 -21.61 19.83
C TYR A 552 6.12 -22.45 18.59
N LEU A 553 6.97 -23.42 18.21
CA LEU A 553 6.82 -24.17 16.96
C LEU A 553 5.47 -24.87 16.82
N LEU A 554 4.93 -25.46 17.90
CA LEU A 554 3.59 -26.05 17.87
C LEU A 554 2.51 -25.00 17.58
N ALA A 555 2.61 -23.82 18.20
CA ALA A 555 1.69 -22.72 17.98
C ALA A 555 1.81 -22.16 16.55
N LEU A 556 3.03 -22.02 16.04
CA LEU A 556 3.30 -21.54 14.69
C LEU A 556 2.74 -22.51 13.63
N ASN A 557 3.04 -23.80 13.76
CA ASN A 557 2.49 -24.84 12.88
C ASN A 557 0.97 -24.89 12.94
N HIS A 558 0.37 -24.63 14.10
CA HIS A 558 -1.08 -24.52 14.22
C HIS A 558 -1.63 -23.32 13.43
N LEU A 559 -0.99 -22.14 13.53
CA LEU A 559 -1.40 -20.96 12.75
C LEU A 559 -1.28 -21.19 11.24
N VAL A 560 -0.25 -21.92 10.80
CA VAL A 560 -0.09 -22.36 9.41
C VAL A 560 -1.21 -23.29 8.98
N ALA A 561 -1.49 -24.33 9.78
CA ALA A 561 -2.56 -25.28 9.49
C ALA A 561 -3.97 -24.64 9.49
N GLN A 562 -4.16 -23.50 10.17
CA GLN A 562 -5.41 -22.73 10.13
C GLN A 562 -5.50 -21.72 8.99
N GLY A 563 -4.47 -21.62 8.14
CA GLY A 563 -4.43 -20.67 7.02
C GLY A 563 -4.33 -19.21 7.47
N ILE A 564 -3.81 -18.94 8.68
CA ILE A 564 -3.60 -17.58 9.18
C ILE A 564 -2.20 -17.07 8.83
N VAL A 565 -1.23 -17.97 8.83
CA VAL A 565 0.17 -17.73 8.48
C VAL A 565 0.53 -18.66 7.34
N SER A 566 1.30 -18.19 6.36
CA SER A 566 1.96 -19.05 5.37
C SER A 566 3.38 -19.31 5.80
N ASP A 567 3.85 -20.54 5.63
CA ASP A 567 5.25 -20.91 5.69
C ASP A 567 5.88 -20.84 4.29
N TYR A 568 7.15 -20.41 4.25
CA TYR A 568 7.92 -20.25 3.01
C TYR A 568 9.22 -21.04 3.15
N PRO A 569 9.19 -22.36 2.89
CA PRO A 569 10.38 -23.19 3.00
C PRO A 569 11.43 -22.79 1.95
N PRO A 570 12.72 -23.11 2.19
CA PRO A 570 13.77 -22.89 1.22
C PRO A 570 13.51 -23.59 -0.12
N LEU A 571 13.88 -22.93 -1.21
CA LEU A 571 13.60 -23.36 -2.58
C LEU A 571 14.89 -23.85 -3.23
N PHE A 572 14.95 -25.15 -3.54
CA PHE A 572 16.15 -25.82 -4.05
C PHE A 572 15.99 -26.31 -5.49
N ASP A 573 17.00 -26.10 -6.33
CA ASP A 573 17.22 -26.88 -7.55
C ASP A 573 17.93 -28.22 -7.20
N GLN A 574 18.16 -29.07 -8.20
CA GLN A 574 18.90 -30.33 -8.13
C GLN A 574 20.21 -30.20 -7.33
N ILE A 575 20.41 -31.16 -6.43
CA ILE A 575 21.65 -31.27 -5.64
C ILE A 575 22.87 -31.24 -6.56
N GLY A 576 23.86 -30.43 -6.18
CA GLY A 576 25.10 -30.23 -6.93
C GLY A 576 25.05 -29.06 -7.92
N SER A 577 23.87 -28.58 -8.32
CA SER A 577 23.75 -27.40 -9.17
C SER A 577 24.22 -26.13 -8.46
N LYS A 578 24.33 -25.05 -9.24
CA LYS A 578 24.67 -23.70 -8.79
C LYS A 578 23.61 -22.76 -9.28
N THR A 579 23.10 -21.92 -8.37
CA THR A 579 22.10 -20.90 -8.65
C THR A 579 22.62 -19.52 -8.30
N ALA A 580 22.24 -18.53 -9.09
CA ALA A 580 22.50 -17.11 -8.86
C ALA A 580 21.20 -16.30 -9.00
N GLN A 581 21.15 -15.16 -8.33
CA GLN A 581 20.05 -14.19 -8.29
C GLN A 581 20.59 -12.77 -8.39
N PHE A 582 19.86 -11.92 -9.11
CA PHE A 582 19.94 -10.46 -9.00
C PHE A 582 18.53 -9.90 -9.01
N GLU A 583 18.36 -8.76 -8.34
CA GLU A 583 17.06 -8.14 -8.21
C GLU A 583 17.11 -6.64 -7.94
N HIS A 584 16.16 -5.92 -8.54
CA HIS A 584 15.83 -4.56 -8.16
C HIS A 584 14.34 -4.33 -7.97
N THR A 585 14.00 -3.47 -7.01
CA THR A 585 12.70 -2.81 -6.99
C THR A 585 12.67 -1.70 -8.04
N ILE A 586 11.61 -1.68 -8.87
CA ILE A 586 11.28 -0.59 -9.78
C ILE A 586 9.92 0.02 -9.44
N ILE A 587 9.74 1.29 -9.79
CA ILE A 587 8.48 2.02 -9.67
C ILE A 587 8.06 2.49 -11.06
N LEU A 588 6.86 2.14 -11.49
CA LEU A 588 6.28 2.62 -12.75
C LEU A 588 5.55 3.94 -12.51
N ARG A 589 6.31 5.02 -12.32
CA ARG A 589 5.76 6.37 -12.07
C ARG A 589 4.98 6.85 -13.30
N PRO A 590 4.06 7.82 -13.13
CA PRO A 590 3.29 8.38 -14.24
C PRO A 590 4.16 8.95 -15.37
N THR A 591 5.31 9.52 -15.04
CA THR A 591 6.21 10.25 -15.95
C THR A 591 7.43 9.44 -16.39
N CYS A 592 7.90 8.48 -15.57
CA CYS A 592 9.11 7.71 -15.83
C CYS A 592 9.06 6.34 -15.13
N LYS A 593 10.06 5.50 -15.38
CA LYS A 593 10.36 4.33 -14.56
C LYS A 593 11.55 4.65 -13.67
N GLU A 594 11.45 4.37 -12.37
CA GLU A 594 12.56 4.55 -11.42
C GLU A 594 13.04 3.20 -10.92
N VAL A 595 14.30 2.84 -11.18
CA VAL A 595 14.97 1.68 -10.58
C VAL A 595 15.47 2.11 -9.21
N VAL A 596 14.56 2.15 -8.24
CA VAL A 596 14.77 2.84 -6.96
C VAL A 596 15.92 2.24 -6.15
N SER A 597 16.14 0.91 -6.25
CA SER A 597 17.23 0.23 -5.54
C SER A 597 18.57 0.23 -6.28
N ARG A 598 18.68 0.82 -7.47
CA ARG A 598 19.94 0.91 -8.21
C ARG A 598 21.03 1.60 -7.37
N GLY A 599 22.27 1.15 -7.51
CA GLY A 599 23.45 1.81 -6.97
C GLY A 599 24.68 1.54 -7.83
N ASP A 600 25.84 2.03 -7.41
CA ASP A 600 27.09 1.92 -8.17
C ASP A 600 27.62 0.47 -8.30
N ASP A 601 27.04 -0.46 -7.55
CA ASP A 601 27.50 -1.84 -7.43
C ASP A 601 26.83 -2.83 -8.40
N TYR A 602 25.52 -2.72 -8.65
CA TYR A 602 24.84 -3.57 -9.64
C TYR A 602 23.59 -2.99 -10.26
#